data_AF-A0AAD7EVZ6-F1
#
_entry.id   AF-A0AAD7EVZ6-F1
#
_cell.length_a   1.000
_cell.length_b   1.000
_cell.length_c   1.000
_cell.angle_alpha   90.00
_cell.angle_beta   90.00
_cell.angle_gamma   90.00
#
_symmetry.space_group_name_H-M   'P 1'
#
loop_
_entity.id
_entity.type
_entity.pdbx_description
1 polymer ?
#
loop_
_entity_poly.entity_id
_entity_poly.type
_entity_poly.pdbx_seq_one_letter_code
_entity_poly.pdbx_strand_id
1 'polypeptide(L)'
;MMNLGIIYFWRRLLTHINLRNLRVEHPSPQMLSSTMKNPTSKLLSPFLLGFVALIPNDTFRYTALALSLALAIVCSIHLKSPRAQLAHLTVFIDQLEEDIRRAMVHVPRSYASLAEQMRRLHEVAKKASSIKCRILNSESKSFSWNRFRVLSSDIGECTKDTKNICTAVELILEAEHQRKLTYDIMEIQFALTAA
;
A
#
# COMPACT_ATOMS: atom_id res chain seq x y z
N MET A 1 17.46 17.07 38.33
CA MET A 1 15.98 17.16 38.43
C MET A 1 15.38 16.59 37.14
N MET A 2 14.78 15.39 37.18
CA MET A 2 14.17 14.77 36.00
C MET A 2 12.85 15.48 35.65
N ASN A 3 12.73 15.93 34.40
CA ASN A 3 11.58 16.64 33.87
C ASN A 3 10.32 15.74 33.89
N LEU A 4 9.47 15.93 34.90
CA LEU A 4 8.17 15.25 35.06
C LEU A 4 7.28 15.35 33.80
N GLY A 5 7.44 16.41 33.01
CA GLY A 5 6.72 16.59 31.73
C GLY A 5 7.08 15.54 30.67
N ILE A 6 8.32 15.07 30.64
CA ILE A 6 8.77 14.03 29.70
C ILE A 6 8.16 12.68 30.11
N ILE A 7 8.16 12.36 31.41
CA ILE A 7 7.55 11.14 31.95
C ILE A 7 6.04 11.13 31.66
N TYR A 8 5.36 12.28 31.82
CA TYR A 8 3.93 12.40 31.54
C TYR A 8 3.60 12.25 30.05
N PHE A 9 4.44 12.83 29.17
CA PHE A 9 4.33 12.67 27.72
C PHE A 9 4.50 11.20 27.30
N TRP A 10 5.53 10.50 27.81
CA TRP A 10 5.76 9.08 27.53
C TRP A 10 4.66 8.18 28.07
N ARG A 11 4.14 8.47 29.28
CA ARG A 11 3.03 7.70 29.86
C ARG A 11 1.77 7.82 29.01
N ARG A 12 1.48 9.01 28.48
CA ARG A 12 0.33 9.26 27.59
C ARG A 12 0.52 8.62 26.21
N LEU A 13 1.74 8.62 25.67
CA LEU A 13 2.10 7.96 24.41
C LEU A 13 1.99 6.42 24.53
N LEU A 14 2.51 5.85 25.62
CA LEU A 14 2.46 4.40 25.91
C LEU A 14 1.05 3.90 26.24
N THR A 15 0.15 4.73 26.76
CA THR A 15 -1.27 4.35 26.91
C THR A 15 -2.05 4.36 25.60
N HIS A 16 -1.66 5.19 24.63
CA HIS A 16 -2.31 5.24 23.31
C HIS A 16 -1.83 4.14 22.37
N ILE A 17 -0.56 3.75 22.49
CA ILE A 17 -0.02 2.57 21.81
C ILE A 17 -0.38 1.39 22.70
N ASN A 18 -1.45 0.66 22.39
CA ASN A 18 -1.93 -0.47 23.18
C ASN A 18 -0.90 -1.63 23.13
N LEU A 19 0.22 -1.49 23.86
CA LEU A 19 1.36 -2.41 23.91
C LEU A 19 1.05 -3.70 24.68
N ARG A 20 -0.18 -3.86 25.23
CA ARG A 20 -0.59 -5.09 25.93
C ARG A 20 -0.55 -6.35 25.05
N ASN A 21 -0.47 -6.20 23.72
CA ASN A 21 -0.38 -7.33 22.79
C ASN A 21 1.04 -7.63 22.28
N LEU A 22 2.06 -6.89 22.69
CA LEU A 22 3.47 -7.26 22.41
C LEU A 22 3.94 -8.27 23.47
N ARG A 23 3.37 -9.48 23.42
CA ARG A 23 4.00 -10.65 24.04
C ARG A 23 5.27 -10.90 23.24
N VAL A 24 6.42 -10.65 23.86
CA VAL A 24 7.73 -10.96 23.31
C VAL A 24 7.85 -12.48 23.28
N GLU A 25 7.39 -13.11 22.21
CA GLU A 25 7.80 -14.47 21.88
C GLU A 25 9.23 -14.38 21.36
N HIS A 26 10.18 -14.97 22.09
CA HIS A 26 11.54 -15.15 21.62
C HIS A 26 11.48 -15.95 20.32
N PRO A 27 11.94 -15.41 19.17
CA PRO A 27 12.00 -16.19 17.95
C PRO A 27 13.04 -17.30 18.13
N SER A 28 12.60 -18.54 18.01
CA SER A 28 13.49 -19.69 17.94
C SER A 28 14.40 -19.56 16.70
N PRO A 29 15.65 -20.05 16.76
CA PRO A 29 16.64 -19.86 15.69
C PRO A 29 16.25 -20.49 14.34
N GLN A 30 15.15 -21.24 14.25
CA GLN A 30 14.67 -21.88 13.03
C GLN A 30 13.87 -20.94 12.11
N MET A 31 13.40 -19.78 12.57
CA MET A 31 12.65 -18.83 11.71
C MET A 31 13.54 -17.88 10.87
N LEU A 32 14.86 -17.94 11.00
CA LEU A 32 15.79 -17.09 10.24
C LEU A 32 15.94 -17.49 8.77
N SER A 33 15.60 -18.73 8.38
CA SER A 33 15.88 -19.24 7.03
C SER A 33 14.84 -18.86 5.96
N SER A 34 13.62 -18.46 6.33
CA SER A 34 12.54 -18.20 5.35
C SER A 34 12.30 -16.72 5.03
N THR A 35 13.05 -15.79 5.64
CA THR A 35 12.79 -14.34 5.53
C THR A 35 13.59 -13.62 4.41
N MET A 36 14.11 -14.36 3.43
CA MET A 36 14.88 -13.82 2.29
C MET A 36 14.02 -13.40 1.07
N LYS A 37 12.86 -12.78 1.26
CA LYS A 37 12.07 -12.27 0.12
C LYS A 37 11.62 -10.81 0.19
N ASN A 38 11.98 -10.03 1.22
CA ASN A 38 11.71 -8.58 1.24
C ASN A 38 12.71 -7.85 2.16
N PRO A 39 13.78 -7.22 1.62
CA PRO A 39 14.92 -6.79 2.44
C PRO A 39 14.77 -5.42 3.12
N THR A 40 13.77 -4.58 2.81
CA THR A 40 13.81 -3.17 3.26
C THR A 40 12.92 -2.81 4.45
N SER A 41 11.92 -3.62 4.83
CA SER A 41 10.99 -3.28 5.91
C SER A 41 11.15 -4.08 7.21
N LYS A 42 11.90 -5.20 7.19
CA LYS A 42 12.07 -6.09 8.35
C LYS A 42 13.48 -6.14 8.94
N LEU A 43 14.47 -5.54 8.27
CA LEU A 43 15.87 -5.56 8.74
C LEU A 43 16.16 -4.55 9.85
N LEU A 44 15.39 -3.46 9.94
CA LEU A 44 15.59 -2.45 10.99
C LEU A 44 15.07 -2.91 12.36
N SER A 45 14.06 -3.80 12.43
CA SER A 45 13.44 -4.13 13.73
C SER A 45 14.27 -5.04 14.64
N PRO A 46 14.87 -6.17 14.20
CA PRO A 46 15.64 -7.02 15.11
C PRO A 46 17.03 -6.43 15.44
N PHE A 47 17.63 -5.69 14.52
CA PHE A 47 18.93 -5.06 14.74
C PHE A 47 18.85 -3.91 15.75
N LEU A 48 17.87 -2.99 15.62
CA LEU A 48 17.70 -1.90 16.58
C LEU A 48 17.33 -2.41 17.98
N LEU A 49 16.51 -3.45 18.08
CA LEU A 49 16.17 -4.09 19.36
C LEU A 49 17.38 -4.79 20.01
N GLY A 50 18.23 -5.45 19.22
CA GLY A 50 19.45 -6.11 19.70
C GLY A 50 20.48 -5.14 20.27
N PHE A 51 20.73 -4.00 19.61
CA PHE A 51 21.67 -2.99 20.09
C PHE A 51 21.16 -2.22 21.32
N VAL A 52 19.84 -2.00 21.42
CA VAL A 52 19.24 -1.37 22.61
C VAL A 52 19.36 -2.30 23.83
N ALA A 53 19.23 -3.62 23.67
CA ALA A 53 19.40 -4.57 24.76
C ALA A 53 20.84 -4.61 25.33
N LEU A 54 21.85 -4.12 24.61
CA LEU A 54 23.25 -4.09 25.05
C LEU A 54 23.62 -2.89 25.93
N ILE A 55 22.75 -1.87 26.03
CA ILE A 55 23.05 -0.66 26.82
C ILE A 55 22.82 -0.95 28.31
N PRO A 56 23.83 -0.95 29.18
CA PRO A 56 23.69 -1.45 30.57
C PRO A 56 22.76 -0.61 31.47
N ASN A 57 22.46 0.63 31.09
CA ASN A 57 21.55 1.51 31.81
C ASN A 57 20.17 1.54 31.16
N ASP A 58 19.16 1.10 31.92
CA ASP A 58 17.77 1.03 31.44
C ASP A 58 17.23 2.38 30.97
N THR A 59 17.63 3.49 31.58
CA THR A 59 17.26 4.84 31.13
C THR A 59 17.77 5.16 29.73
N PHE A 60 19.00 4.75 29.39
CA PHE A 60 19.55 4.93 28.05
C PHE A 60 18.96 3.93 27.04
N ARG A 61 18.56 2.73 27.48
CA ARG A 61 17.81 1.77 26.66
C ARG A 61 16.46 2.35 26.22
N TYR A 62 15.68 2.83 27.18
CA TYR A 62 14.34 3.36 26.89
C TYR A 62 14.40 4.63 26.03
N THR A 63 15.39 5.51 26.24
CA THR A 63 15.56 6.71 25.38
C THR A 63 16.01 6.35 23.97
N ALA A 64 16.92 5.39 23.80
CA ALA A 64 17.35 4.92 22.48
C ALA A 64 16.20 4.24 21.71
N LEU A 65 15.37 3.44 22.40
CA LEU A 65 14.17 2.82 21.82
C LEU A 65 13.13 3.88 21.42
N ALA A 66 12.90 4.86 22.28
CA ALA A 66 12.05 6.01 22.04
C ALA A 66 12.49 6.85 20.82
N LEU A 67 13.80 7.16 20.73
CA LEU A 67 14.39 7.89 19.61
C LEU A 67 14.32 7.08 18.32
N SER A 68 14.58 5.78 18.37
CA SER A 68 14.48 4.89 17.20
C SER A 68 13.04 4.78 16.71
N LEU A 69 12.06 4.69 17.62
CA LEU A 69 10.65 4.67 17.29
C LEU A 69 10.19 6.02 16.73
N ALA A 70 10.62 7.13 17.33
CA ALA A 70 10.33 8.48 16.83
C ALA A 70 10.91 8.69 15.43
N LEU A 71 12.16 8.26 15.21
CA LEU A 71 12.79 8.31 13.90
C LEU A 71 12.05 7.43 12.89
N ALA A 72 11.65 6.21 13.26
CA ALA A 72 10.85 5.34 12.40
C ALA A 72 9.50 5.96 12.04
N ILE A 73 8.83 6.64 12.99
CA ILE A 73 7.59 7.37 12.76
C ILE A 73 7.84 8.52 11.77
N VAL A 74 8.85 9.36 12.00
CA VAL A 74 9.20 10.48 11.11
C VAL A 74 9.56 9.99 9.71
N CYS A 75 10.41 8.96 9.60
CA CYS A 75 10.76 8.31 8.35
C CYS A 75 9.53 7.74 7.66
N SER A 76 8.61 7.10 8.38
CA SER A 76 7.38 6.56 7.79
C SER A 76 6.46 7.66 7.23
N ILE A 77 6.44 8.85 7.85
CA ILE A 77 5.65 10.00 7.40
C ILE A 77 6.29 10.68 6.19
N HIS A 78 7.62 10.81 6.18
CA HIS A 78 8.35 11.40 5.06
C HIS A 78 8.40 10.46 3.84
N LEU A 79 8.61 9.15 4.05
CA LEU A 79 8.63 8.15 2.99
C LEU A 79 7.23 7.83 2.44
N LYS A 80 6.18 7.96 3.26
CA LYS A 80 4.77 7.80 2.84
C LYS A 80 4.04 9.13 2.83
N SER A 81 4.64 10.16 2.25
CA SER A 81 3.91 11.42 2.10
C SER A 81 2.66 11.21 1.24
N PRO A 82 1.48 11.72 1.66
CA PRO A 82 0.24 11.64 0.87
C PRO A 82 0.41 12.18 -0.54
N ARG A 83 1.29 13.18 -0.74
CA ARG A 83 1.65 13.70 -2.06
C ARG A 83 2.33 12.66 -2.94
N ALA A 84 3.37 11.99 -2.44
CA ALA A 84 4.07 10.95 -3.19
C ALA A 84 3.15 9.78 -3.51
N GLN A 85 2.34 9.34 -2.54
CA GLN A 85 1.36 8.28 -2.75
C GLN A 85 0.32 8.64 -3.80
N LEU A 86 -0.20 9.87 -3.76
CA LEU A 86 -1.15 10.36 -4.74
C LEU A 86 -0.52 10.50 -6.14
N ALA A 87 0.72 10.96 -6.24
CA ALA A 87 1.43 11.05 -7.52
C ALA A 87 1.59 9.67 -8.17
N HIS A 88 2.03 8.67 -7.39
CA HIS A 88 2.10 7.29 -7.88
C HIS A 88 0.73 6.73 -8.28
N LEU A 89 -0.31 7.01 -7.49
CA LEU A 89 -1.67 6.59 -7.81
C LEU A 89 -2.18 7.22 -9.11
N THR A 90 -1.88 8.50 -9.33
CA THR A 90 -2.33 9.23 -10.53
C THR A 90 -1.69 8.63 -11.79
N VAL A 91 -0.38 8.40 -11.75
CA VAL A 91 0.34 7.72 -12.86
C VAL A 91 -0.22 6.32 -13.10
N PHE A 92 -0.55 5.58 -12.04
CA PHE A 92 -1.12 4.24 -12.17
C PHE A 92 -2.54 4.26 -12.78
N ILE A 93 -3.36 5.25 -12.44
CA ILE A 93 -4.67 5.46 -13.05
C ILE A 93 -4.53 5.77 -14.54
N ASP A 94 -3.65 6.69 -14.91
CA ASP A 94 -3.42 7.08 -16.31
C ASP A 94 -2.95 5.88 -17.16
N GLN A 95 -2.05 5.08 -16.60
CA GLN A 95 -1.57 3.86 -17.25
C GLN A 95 -2.71 2.84 -17.45
N LEU A 96 -3.49 2.58 -16.40
CA LEU A 96 -4.61 1.63 -16.47
C LEU A 96 -5.71 2.11 -17.44
N GLU A 97 -5.94 3.42 -17.53
CA GLU A 97 -6.89 4.00 -18.49
C GLU A 97 -6.46 3.70 -19.93
N GLU A 98 -5.19 3.93 -20.24
CA GLU A 98 -4.62 3.62 -21.55
C GLU A 98 -4.67 2.12 -21.86
N ASP A 99 -4.39 1.27 -20.88
CA ASP A 99 -4.44 -0.19 -21.05
C ASP A 99 -5.87 -0.68 -21.32
N ILE A 100 -6.87 -0.17 -20.60
CA ILE A 100 -8.29 -0.46 -20.86
C ILE A 100 -8.69 0.03 -22.25
N ARG A 101 -8.26 1.25 -22.63
CA ARG A 101 -8.56 1.82 -23.95
C ARG A 101 -8.02 0.95 -25.08
N ARG A 102 -6.77 0.47 -24.96
CA ARG A 102 -6.17 -0.48 -25.91
C ARG A 102 -6.93 -1.80 -25.95
N ALA A 103 -7.27 -2.35 -24.78
CA ALA A 103 -8.05 -3.57 -24.67
C ALA A 103 -9.40 -3.47 -25.40
N MET A 104 -10.10 -2.34 -25.27
CA MET A 104 -11.39 -2.11 -25.92
C MET A 104 -11.31 -2.13 -27.46
N VAL A 105 -10.19 -1.71 -28.04
CA VAL A 105 -9.95 -1.77 -29.50
C VAL A 105 -9.76 -3.22 -29.96
N HIS A 106 -9.06 -4.04 -29.18
CA HIS A 106 -8.69 -5.40 -29.56
C HIS A 106 -9.73 -6.46 -29.19
N VAL A 107 -10.65 -6.16 -28.26
CA VAL A 107 -11.60 -7.12 -27.69
C VAL A 107 -13.04 -6.59 -27.77
N PRO A 108 -13.62 -6.47 -28.97
CA PRO A 108 -14.94 -5.85 -29.16
C PRO A 108 -16.07 -6.62 -28.46
N ARG A 109 -15.93 -7.94 -28.28
CA ARG A 109 -16.92 -8.78 -27.57
C ARG A 109 -17.04 -8.47 -26.09
N SER A 110 -15.97 -7.98 -25.46
CA SER A 110 -15.95 -7.59 -24.04
C SER A 110 -16.03 -6.06 -23.84
N TYR A 111 -16.37 -5.31 -24.89
CA TYR A 111 -16.42 -3.85 -24.86
C TYR A 111 -17.30 -3.31 -23.73
N ALA A 112 -18.51 -3.87 -23.53
CA ALA A 112 -19.42 -3.41 -22.48
C ALA A 112 -18.82 -3.57 -21.06
N SER A 113 -18.16 -4.71 -20.81
CA SER A 113 -17.51 -4.99 -19.53
C SER A 113 -16.30 -4.09 -19.29
N LEU A 114 -15.48 -3.86 -20.33
CA LEU A 114 -14.34 -2.96 -20.28
C LEU A 114 -14.77 -1.49 -20.14
N ALA A 115 -15.85 -1.09 -20.80
CA ALA A 115 -16.43 0.25 -20.68
C ALA A 115 -16.95 0.53 -19.25
N GLU A 116 -17.53 -0.47 -18.57
CA GLU A 116 -17.91 -0.31 -17.17
C GLU A 116 -16.68 -0.19 -16.26
N GLN A 117 -15.60 -0.95 -16.50
CA GLN A 117 -14.35 -0.77 -15.75
C GLN A 117 -13.73 0.62 -16.00
N MET A 118 -13.79 1.12 -17.23
CA MET A 118 -13.38 2.48 -17.58
C MET A 118 -14.20 3.54 -16.82
N ARG A 119 -15.52 3.37 -16.75
CA ARG A 119 -16.42 4.26 -16.00
C ARG A 119 -16.06 4.29 -14.52
N ARG A 120 -15.82 3.13 -13.91
CA ARG A 120 -15.39 3.01 -12.51
C ARG A 120 -14.02 3.64 -12.27
N LEU A 121 -13.08 3.47 -13.21
CA LEU A 121 -11.77 4.11 -13.13
C LEU A 121 -11.88 5.64 -13.15
N HIS A 122 -12.77 6.18 -13.98
CA HIS A 122 -13.03 7.62 -14.02
C HIS A 122 -13.60 8.16 -12.69
N GLU A 123 -14.48 7.41 -12.03
CA GLU A 123 -14.96 7.75 -10.68
C GLU A 123 -13.81 7.79 -9.65
N VAL A 124 -12.88 6.84 -9.72
CA VAL A 124 -11.67 6.83 -8.88
C VAL A 124 -10.75 8.01 -9.20
N ALA A 125 -10.55 8.35 -10.47
CA ALA A 125 -9.77 9.51 -10.90
C ALA A 125 -10.37 10.83 -10.37
N LYS A 126 -11.70 10.95 -10.37
CA LYS A 126 -12.42 12.08 -9.77
C LYS A 126 -12.21 12.17 -8.26
N LYS A 127 -12.26 11.05 -7.54
CA LYS A 127 -11.93 11.00 -6.10
C LYS A 127 -10.47 11.41 -5.85
N ALA A 128 -9.52 10.91 -6.65
CA ALA A 128 -8.10 11.24 -6.54
C ALA A 128 -7.84 12.75 -6.78
N SER A 129 -8.55 13.36 -7.73
CA SER A 129 -8.49 14.81 -7.98
C SER A 129 -9.04 15.63 -6.80
N SER A 130 -10.14 15.19 -6.19
CA SER A 130 -10.65 15.80 -4.95
C SER A 130 -9.64 15.71 -3.80
N ILE A 131 -8.97 14.57 -3.64
CA ILE A 131 -7.88 14.42 -2.66
C ILE A 131 -6.73 15.38 -2.97
N LYS A 132 -6.33 15.51 -4.25
CA LYS A 132 -5.30 16.46 -4.70
C LYS A 132 -5.64 17.89 -4.25
N CYS A 133 -6.86 18.34 -4.51
CA CYS A 133 -7.33 19.66 -4.08
C CYS A 133 -7.28 19.82 -2.57
N ARG A 134 -7.68 18.80 -1.79
CA ARG A 134 -7.62 18.83 -0.32
C ARG A 134 -6.19 18.91 0.19
N ILE A 135 -5.23 18.22 -0.45
CA ILE A 135 -3.82 18.32 -0.12
C ILE A 135 -3.30 19.73 -0.38
N LEU A 136 -3.54 20.28 -1.58
CA LEU A 136 -3.11 21.63 -1.95
C LEU A 136 -3.69 22.71 -1.00
N ASN A 137 -4.98 22.59 -0.66
CA ASN A 137 -5.65 23.49 0.29
C ASN A 137 -5.15 23.34 1.74
N SER A 138 -4.48 22.23 2.05
CA SER A 138 -3.93 21.98 3.38
C SER A 138 -2.51 22.53 3.56
N GLU A 139 -1.84 22.93 2.47
CA GLU A 139 -0.45 23.44 2.49
C GLU A 139 -0.35 24.80 3.17
N SER A 140 -1.40 25.60 3.09
CA SER A 140 -1.52 26.89 3.77
C SER A 140 -1.93 26.77 5.25
N LYS A 141 -2.18 25.56 5.75
CA LYS A 141 -2.68 25.30 7.11
C LYS A 141 -1.64 24.54 7.93
N SER A 142 -1.66 24.70 9.25
CA SER A 142 -0.81 23.93 10.15
C SER A 142 -1.04 22.42 9.99
N PHE A 143 0.05 21.66 10.13
CA PHE A 143 0.04 20.20 10.07
C PHE A 143 -0.85 19.61 11.18
N SER A 144 -1.67 18.62 10.83
CA SER A 144 -2.52 17.90 11.76
C SER A 144 -2.47 16.40 11.48
N TRP A 145 -2.16 15.61 12.50
CA TRP A 145 -2.15 14.14 12.44
C TRP A 145 -3.50 13.55 12.00
N ASN A 146 -4.61 14.14 12.44
CA ASN A 146 -5.93 13.68 12.06
C ASN A 146 -6.15 13.86 10.55
N ARG A 147 -5.74 15.03 10.01
CA ARG A 147 -5.83 15.32 8.58
C ARG A 147 -4.94 14.41 7.75
N PHE A 148 -3.71 14.16 8.23
CA PHE A 148 -2.80 13.20 7.59
C PHE A 148 -3.42 11.79 7.54
N ARG A 149 -3.95 11.29 8.66
CA ARG A 149 -4.58 9.96 8.73
C ARG A 149 -5.77 9.85 7.77
N VAL A 150 -6.64 10.85 7.72
CA VAL A 150 -7.79 10.87 6.79
C VAL A 150 -7.30 10.85 5.34
N LEU A 151 -6.35 11.71 4.97
CA LEU A 151 -5.81 11.73 3.61
C LEU A 151 -5.14 10.41 3.22
N SER A 152 -4.35 9.81 4.11
CA SER A 152 -3.74 8.50 3.87
C SER A 152 -4.77 7.39 3.74
N SER A 153 -5.87 7.45 4.50
CA SER A 153 -6.98 6.49 4.38
C SER A 153 -7.67 6.62 3.02
N ASP A 154 -8.01 7.84 2.60
CA ASP A 154 -8.68 8.11 1.33
C ASP A 154 -7.82 7.68 0.13
N ILE A 155 -6.49 7.94 0.19
CA ILE A 155 -5.55 7.48 -0.84
C ILE A 155 -5.45 5.95 -0.83
N GLY A 156 -5.44 5.32 0.34
CA GLY A 156 -5.45 3.87 0.49
C GLY A 156 -6.68 3.23 -0.12
N GLU A 157 -7.85 3.83 0.07
CA GLU A 157 -9.11 3.41 -0.55
C GLU A 157 -9.03 3.51 -2.08
N CYS A 158 -8.62 4.66 -2.61
CA CYS A 158 -8.48 4.84 -4.06
C CYS A 158 -7.47 3.86 -4.67
N THR A 159 -6.38 3.58 -3.95
CA THR A 159 -5.37 2.60 -4.38
C THR A 159 -5.96 1.20 -4.43
N LYS A 160 -6.76 0.83 -3.44
CA LYS A 160 -7.45 -0.47 -3.40
C LYS A 160 -8.46 -0.58 -4.53
N ASP A 161 -9.26 0.45 -4.77
CA ASP A 161 -10.24 0.49 -5.85
C ASP A 161 -9.56 0.34 -7.23
N THR A 162 -8.47 1.07 -7.45
CA THR A 162 -7.70 0.98 -8.71
C THR A 162 -7.14 -0.43 -8.92
N LYS A 163 -6.63 -1.07 -7.87
CA LYS A 163 -6.15 -2.47 -7.96
C LYS A 163 -7.28 -3.45 -8.27
N ASN A 164 -8.44 -3.29 -7.65
CA ASN A 164 -9.60 -4.14 -7.92
C ASN A 164 -10.05 -4.01 -9.39
N ILE A 165 -10.01 -2.79 -9.95
CA ILE A 165 -10.30 -2.55 -11.37
C ILE A 165 -9.25 -3.24 -12.25
N CYS A 166 -7.95 -3.08 -11.93
CA CYS A 166 -6.86 -3.74 -12.64
C CYS A 166 -7.08 -5.27 -12.71
N THR A 167 -7.32 -5.91 -11.58
CA THR A 167 -7.59 -7.35 -11.51
C THR A 167 -8.84 -7.74 -12.30
N ALA A 168 -9.90 -6.94 -12.27
CA ALA A 168 -11.10 -7.21 -13.07
C ALA A 168 -10.81 -7.14 -14.57
N VAL A 169 -10.00 -6.17 -15.02
CA VAL A 169 -9.58 -6.03 -16.42
C VAL A 169 -8.70 -7.21 -16.84
N GLU A 170 -7.73 -7.61 -16.02
CA GLU A 170 -6.89 -8.79 -16.26
C GLU A 170 -7.73 -10.05 -16.45
N LEU A 171 -8.73 -10.29 -15.59
CA LEU A 171 -9.64 -11.43 -15.71
C LEU A 171 -10.48 -11.40 -16.99
N ILE A 172 -10.95 -10.23 -17.42
CA ILE A 172 -11.69 -10.07 -18.69
C ILE A 172 -10.80 -10.44 -19.87
N LEU A 173 -9.56 -9.93 -19.87
CA LEU A 173 -8.59 -10.20 -20.93
C LEU A 173 -8.18 -11.67 -20.99
N GLU A 174 -7.96 -12.29 -19.83
CA GLU A 174 -7.63 -13.71 -19.73
C GLU A 174 -8.77 -14.59 -20.25
N ALA A 175 -10.02 -14.29 -19.86
CA ALA A 175 -11.19 -15.01 -20.35
C ALA A 175 -11.32 -14.96 -21.88
N GLU A 176 -11.01 -13.81 -22.49
CA GLU A 176 -11.07 -13.67 -23.95
C GLU A 176 -9.91 -14.36 -24.64
N HIS A 177 -8.72 -14.36 -24.04
CA HIS A 177 -7.61 -15.16 -24.52
C HIS A 177 -7.93 -16.66 -24.53
N GLN A 178 -8.50 -17.17 -23.42
CA GLN A 178 -8.92 -18.57 -23.30
C GLN A 178 -10.01 -18.94 -24.32
N ARG A 179 -10.98 -18.06 -24.57
CA ARG A 179 -12.00 -18.27 -25.60
C ARG A 179 -11.39 -18.37 -26.98
N LYS A 180 -10.46 -17.46 -27.33
CA LYS A 180 -9.76 -17.51 -28.62
C LYS A 180 -9.03 -18.84 -28.81
N LEU A 181 -8.26 -19.27 -27.82
CA LEU A 181 -7.58 -20.57 -27.85
C LEU A 181 -8.57 -21.73 -28.04
N THR A 182 -9.72 -21.68 -27.36
CA THR A 182 -10.76 -22.71 -27.48
C THR A 182 -11.32 -22.75 -28.91
N TYR A 183 -11.60 -21.59 -29.51
CA TYR A 183 -12.06 -21.52 -30.90
C TYR A 183 -11.02 -22.06 -31.88
N ASP A 184 -9.75 -21.67 -31.72
CA ASP A 184 -8.66 -22.12 -32.58
C ASP A 184 -8.51 -23.66 -32.51
N ILE A 185 -8.62 -24.26 -31.31
CA ILE A 185 -8.59 -25.71 -31.12
C ILE A 185 -9.78 -26.38 -31.80
N MET A 186 -11.00 -25.84 -31.64
CA MET A 186 -12.20 -26.39 -32.28
C MET A 186 -12.10 -26.35 -33.81
N GLU A 187 -11.57 -25.28 -34.38
CA GLU A 187 -11.38 -25.14 -35.83
C GLU A 187 -10.41 -26.19 -36.38
N ILE A 188 -9.28 -26.41 -35.69
CA ILE A 188 -8.32 -27.47 -36.04
C ILE A 188 -8.96 -28.86 -35.94
N GLN A 189 -9.71 -29.13 -34.86
CA GLN A 189 -10.40 -30.41 -34.69
C GLN A 189 -11.41 -30.67 -35.80
N PHE A 190 -12.20 -29.65 -36.15
CA PHE A 190 -13.18 -29.74 -37.24
C PHE A 190 -12.49 -30.05 -38.58
N ALA A 191 -11.40 -29.34 -38.89
CA ALA A 191 -10.62 -29.56 -40.11
C ALA A 191 -10.03 -30.98 -40.17
N LEU A 192 -9.54 -31.52 -39.03
CA LEU A 192 -9.01 -32.88 -38.95
C LEU A 192 -10.09 -33.96 -39.08
N THR A 193 -11.31 -33.71 -38.61
CA THR A 193 -12.43 -34.66 -38.76
C THR A 193 -13.11 -34.62 -40.14
N ALA A 194 -12.91 -33.53 -40.89
CA ALA A 194 -13.46 -33.36 -42.23
C ALA A 194 -12.53 -33.86 -43.35
N ALA A 195 -11.29 -34.23 -43.03
CA ALA A 195 -10.28 -34.79 -43.93
C ALA A 195 -10.25 -36.32 -43.85
#